data_AF-G1UQ03-F1
#
_entry.id   AF-G1UQ03-F1
#
_cell.length_a   1.000
_cell.length_b   1.000
_cell.length_c   1.000
_cell.angle_alpha   90.00
_cell.angle_beta   90.00
_cell.angle_gamma   90.00
#
_symmetry.space_group_name_H-M   'P 1'
#
loop_
_entity.id
_entity.type
_entity.pdbx_description
1 polymer ?
#
loop_
_entity_poly.entity_id
_entity_poly.type
_entity_poly.pdbx_seq_one_letter_code
_entity_poly.pdbx_strand_id
1 'polypeptide(L)' 'MPQYRVHYIAGPNENLTISRHQIIEAASFQEALGRVTQWPVVETYDHTSACAKNPGTSLYDFEAWEAMPLEENKA' A
#
# COMPACT_ATOMS: atom_id res chain seq x y z
N MET A 1 -7.92 5.84 16.15
CA MET A 1 -7.71 6.10 14.72
C MET A 1 -7.62 4.76 14.02
N PRO A 2 -8.11 4.60 12.78
CA PRO A 2 -7.91 3.38 12.00
C PRO A 2 -6.43 3.01 11.90
N GLN A 3 -6.15 1.71 11.90
CA GLN A 3 -4.81 1.17 11.69
C GLN A 3 -4.75 0.49 10.32
N TYR A 4 -3.67 0.75 9.59
CA TYR A 4 -3.44 0.18 8.27
C TYR A 4 -2.17 -0.67 8.31
N ARG A 5 -2.25 -1.90 7.80
CA ARG A 5 -1.06 -2.66 7.41
C ARG A 5 -0.57 -2.09 6.09
N VAL A 6 0.61 -1.50 6.10
CA VAL A 6 1.26 -0.91 4.93
C VAL A 6 2.49 -1.71 4.58
N HIS A 7 2.64 -2.04 3.31
CA HIS A 7 3.77 -2.82 2.84
C HIS A 7 4.30 -2.41 1.48
N TYR A 8 5.57 -2.71 1.24
CA TYR A 8 6.26 -2.39 -0.01
C TYR A 8 6.41 -3.63 -0.88
N ILE A 9 5.90 -3.54 -2.11
CA ILE A 9 5.92 -4.58 -3.14
C ILE A 9 6.87 -4.12 -4.24
N ALA A 10 7.84 -4.96 -4.61
CA ALA A 10 8.68 -4.69 -5.77
C ALA A 10 9.24 -5.95 -6.43
N GLY A 11 9.61 -5.80 -7.70
CA GLY A 11 10.32 -6.82 -8.48
C GLY A 11 9.87 -6.86 -9.95
N PRO A 12 10.42 -7.78 -10.74
CA PRO A 12 9.89 -8.11 -12.07
C PRO A 12 8.42 -8.55 -11.93
N ASN A 13 7.58 -8.24 -12.91
CA ASN A 13 6.15 -8.56 -12.84
C ASN A 13 5.86 -10.04 -12.55
N GLU A 14 6.67 -10.96 -13.07
CA GLU A 14 6.56 -12.40 -12.82
C GLU A 14 7.03 -12.85 -11.43
N ASN A 15 7.71 -12.00 -10.66
CA ASN A 15 8.33 -12.36 -9.39
C ASN A 15 8.31 -11.19 -8.39
N LEU A 16 7.12 -10.77 -8.01
CA LEU A 16 6.91 -9.73 -7.00
C LEU A 16 7.22 -10.23 -5.60
N THR A 17 7.91 -9.39 -4.84
CA THR A 17 8.23 -9.67 -3.44
C THR A 17 7.74 -8.56 -2.53
N ILE A 18 7.33 -8.93 -1.33
CA ILE A 18 7.03 -7.98 -0.26
C ILE A 18 8.21 -7.97 0.70
N SER A 19 8.77 -6.78 0.96
CA SER A 19 10.03 -6.67 1.74
C SER A 19 9.99 -5.73 2.94
N ARG A 20 9.02 -4.80 3.01
CA ARG A 20 8.85 -3.88 4.15
C ARG A 20 7.41 -3.94 4.63
N HIS A 21 7.23 -3.97 5.95
CA HIS A 21 5.93 -4.03 6.60
C HIS A 21 5.89 -3.06 7.78
N GLN A 22 4.82 -2.27 7.89
CA GLN A 22 4.56 -1.44 9.06
C GLN A 22 3.07 -1.28 9.31
N ILE A 23 2.70 -1.06 10.56
CA ILE A 23 1.34 -0.63 10.93
C ILE A 23 1.36 0.88 11.09
N ILE A 24 0.41 1.57 10.46
CA ILE A 24 0.28 3.02 10.48
C ILE A 24 -1.11 3.40 10.98
N GLU A 25 -1.18 4.21 12.04
CA GLU A 25 -2.45 4.79 12.50
C GLU A 25 -2.75 6.08 11.72
N ALA A 26 -3.80 6.13 10.93
CA ALA A 26 -4.12 7.30 10.09
C ALA A 26 -5.64 7.46 9.93
N ALA A 27 -6.09 8.64 9.48
CA ALA A 27 -7.52 8.88 9.25
C ALA A 27 -8.01 8.32 7.91
N SER A 28 -7.11 8.02 6.97
CA SER A 28 -7.45 7.49 5.64
C SER A 28 -6.29 6.73 5.00
N PHE A 29 -6.56 5.99 3.91
CA PHE A 29 -5.51 5.39 3.08
C PHE A 29 -4.54 6.42 2.50
N GLN A 30 -5.06 7.57 2.05
CA GLN A 30 -4.25 8.68 1.52
C GLN A 30 -3.23 9.14 2.55
N GLU A 31 -3.66 9.32 3.81
CA GLU A 31 -2.76 9.74 4.88
C GLU A 31 -1.78 8.63 5.25
N ALA A 32 -2.23 7.37 5.32
CA ALA A 32 -1.36 6.23 5.64
C ALA A 32 -0.23 6.06 4.63
N LEU A 33 -0.55 6.02 3.33
CA LEU A 33 0.43 5.86 2.25
C LEU A 33 1.29 7.13 2.09
N GLY A 34 0.74 8.31 2.35
CA GLY A 34 1.48 9.58 2.33
C GLY A 34 2.62 9.66 3.35
N ARG A 35 2.64 8.79 4.37
CA ARG A 35 3.75 8.71 5.34
C ARG A 35 4.95 7.90 4.84
N VAL A 36 4.78 7.08 3.80
CA VAL A 36 5.83 6.21 3.26
C VAL A 36 6.25 6.57 1.84
N THR A 37 5.41 7.32 1.10
CA THR A 37 5.71 7.75 -0.27
C THR A 37 4.95 9.01 -0.66
N GLN A 38 5.44 9.70 -1.71
CA GLN A 38 4.75 10.81 -2.37
C GLN A 38 4.05 10.38 -3.66
N TRP A 39 4.04 9.08 -3.99
CA TRP A 39 3.39 8.58 -5.20
C TRP A 39 1.86 8.72 -5.14
N PRO A 40 1.18 8.85 -6.29
CA PRO A 40 -0.27 8.93 -6.34
C PRO A 40 -0.92 7.70 -5.71
N VAL A 41 -1.88 7.93 -4.81
CA VAL A 41 -2.65 6.87 -4.16
C VAL A 41 -3.91 6.59 -4.97
N VAL A 42 -4.19 5.31 -5.19
CA VAL A 42 -5.41 4.82 -5.81
C VAL A 42 -6.06 3.83 -4.85
N GLU A 43 -7.28 4.12 -4.45
CA GLU A 43 -8.08 3.24 -3.61
C GLU A 43 -8.88 2.25 -4.47
N THR A 44 -9.07 1.02 -3.99
CA THR A 44 -9.91 0.03 -4.67
C THR A 44 -11.38 0.44 -4.57
N TYR A 45 -12.18 0.04 -5.57
CA TYR A 45 -13.59 0.41 -5.64
C TYR A 45 -14.43 -0.07 -4.44
N ASP A 46 -14.03 -1.19 -3.84
CA ASP A 46 -14.65 -1.77 -2.65
C ASP A 46 -14.12 -1.18 -1.33
N HIS A 47 -13.20 -0.21 -1.39
CA HIS A 47 -12.62 0.48 -0.23
C HIS A 47 -11.91 -0.46 0.77
N THR A 48 -11.46 -1.63 0.31
CA THR A 48 -10.76 -2.62 1.17
C THR A 48 -9.24 -2.48 1.13
N SER A 49 -8.69 -1.74 0.17
CA SER A 49 -7.26 -1.46 0.08
C SER A 49 -6.96 -0.21 -0.75
N ALA A 50 -5.73 0.27 -0.66
CA ALA A 50 -5.22 1.31 -1.53
C ALA A 50 -3.77 1.03 -1.91
N CYS A 51 -3.38 1.48 -3.10
CA CYS A 51 -2.05 1.30 -3.64
C CYS A 51 -1.47 2.63 -4.13
N ALA A 52 -0.20 2.87 -3.81
CA ALA A 52 0.60 3.94 -4.38
C ALA A 52 1.69 3.32 -5.25
N LYS A 53 1.46 3.26 -6.57
CA LYS A 53 2.41 2.70 -7.54
C LYS A 53 3.43 3.77 -7.95
N ASN A 54 4.72 3.41 -8.01
CA ASN A 54 5.76 4.30 -8.51
C ASN A 54 5.50 4.65 -9.99
N PRO A 55 5.30 5.94 -10.33
CA PRO A 55 5.05 6.36 -11.71
C PRO A 55 6.25 6.17 -12.65
N GLY A 56 7.46 6.06 -12.10
CA GLY A 56 8.70 5.93 -12.85
C GLY A 56 9.11 4.50 -13.19
N THR A 57 8.36 3.49 -12.74
CA THR A 57 8.72 2.08 -12.95
C THR A 57 8.56 1.67 -14.41
N SER A 58 9.47 0.81 -14.88
CA SER A 58 9.44 0.24 -16.23
C SER A 58 8.18 -0.62 -16.46
N LEU A 59 7.89 -0.98 -17.72
CA LEU A 59 6.80 -1.91 -18.03
C LEU A 59 7.05 -3.33 -17.52
N TYR A 60 8.31 -3.70 -17.26
CA TYR A 60 8.72 -5.05 -16.86
C TYR A 60 8.83 -5.23 -15.36
N ASP A 61 8.88 -4.12 -14.63
CA ASP A 61 8.99 -4.09 -13.18
C ASP A 61 7.70 -3.55 -12.57
N PHE A 62 7.53 -3.85 -11.29
CA PHE A 62 6.51 -3.26 -10.45
C PHE A 62 7.15 -2.74 -9.18
N GLU A 63 6.66 -1.61 -8.71
CA GLU A 63 7.09 -1.02 -7.45
C GLU A 63 5.90 -0.24 -6.88
N ALA A 64 5.47 -0.58 -5.68
CA ALA A 64 4.34 0.07 -5.03
C ALA A 64 4.38 -0.06 -3.51
N TRP A 65 3.64 0.82 -2.86
CA TRP A 65 3.18 0.63 -1.49
C TRP A 65 1.70 0.26 -1.49
N GLU A 66 1.32 -0.77 -0.76
CA GLU A 66 -0.08 -1.16 -0.56
C GLU A 66 -0.46 -0.97 0.91
N ALA A 67 -1.67 -0.47 1.15
CA ALA A 67 -2.27 -0.31 2.46
C ALA A 67 -3.59 -1.09 2.52
N MET A 68 -3.76 -1.86 3.58
CA MET A 68 -5.01 -2.56 3.91
C MET A 68 -5.42 -2.22 5.35
N PRO A 69 -6.71 -2.11 5.67
CA PRO A 69 -7.16 -2.02 7.05
C PRO A 69 -6.60 -3.20 7.85
N LEU A 70 -6.06 -2.92 9.02
CA LEU A 70 -5.78 -3.96 9.99
C LEU A 70 -7.14 -4.34 10.59
N GLU A 71 -7.76 -5.44 10.14
CA GLU A 71 -9.06 -5.87 10.68
C GLU A 71 -8.98 -5.88 12.22
N GLU A 72 -9.88 -5.16 12.89
CA GLU A 72 -10.17 -5.46 14.29
C GLU A 72 -10.79 -6.85 14.28
N ASN A 73 -10.13 -7.83 14.89
CA ASN A 73 -10.69 -9.14 15.20
C ASN A 73 -12.17 -8.96 15.59
N LYS A 74 -13.09 -9.33 14.69
CA LYS A 74 -14.47 -9.61 15.08
C LYS A 74 -14.43 -10.94 15.82
N ALA A 75 -14.16 -10.85 17.13
CA ALA A 75 -14.42 -11.91 18.08
C ALA A 75 -15.92 -12.20 18.17
#